data_AF-A0A4R2L178-F1
#
_entry.id   AF-A0A4R2L178-F1
#
_cell.length_a   1.000
_cell.length_b   1.000
_cell.length_c   1.000
_cell.angle_alpha   90.00
_cell.angle_beta   90.00
_cell.angle_gamma   90.00
#
_symmetry.space_group_name_H-M   'P 1'
#
loop_
_entity.id
_entity.type
_entity.pdbx_description
1 polymer ?
#
loop_
_entity_poly.entity_id
_entity_poly.type
_entity_poly.pdbx_seq_one_letter_code
_entity_poly.pdbx_strand_id
1 'polypeptide(L)'
;MVIIALLSNFYYFTGMHSHLSALGQRLRRARRRHFPRDDLAAFALRIGVSRATLQKMEKGDLSVSMGRYHAAARVLGLAHTFDALLHEPASLFDDDVR
;
A
#
# COMPACT_ATOMS: atom_id res chain seq x y z
N MET A 1 -4.00 34.51 6.57
CA MET A 1 -4.85 33.46 5.94
C MET A 1 -4.10 32.60 4.91
N VAL A 2 -3.14 33.11 4.14
CA VAL A 2 -2.35 32.31 3.15
C VAL A 2 -1.40 31.27 3.79
N ILE A 3 -0.80 31.59 4.95
CA ILE A 3 0.15 30.71 5.66
C ILE A 3 -0.56 29.46 6.24
N ILE A 4 -1.81 29.59 6.68
CA ILE A 4 -2.60 28.48 7.24
C ILE A 4 -2.94 27.47 6.13
N ALA A 5 -3.36 27.93 4.94
CA ALA A 5 -3.64 27.04 3.81
C ALA A 5 -2.40 26.27 3.31
N LEU A 6 -1.21 26.90 3.32
CA LEU A 6 0.05 26.25 2.95
C LEU A 6 0.51 25.20 3.99
N LEU A 7 0.34 25.48 5.29
CA LEU A 7 0.65 24.54 6.36
C LEU A 7 -0.33 23.35 6.36
N SER A 8 -1.62 23.59 6.10
CA SER A 8 -2.60 22.52 5.91
C SER A 8 -2.22 21.64 4.72
N ASN A 9 -1.90 22.22 3.55
CA ASN A 9 -1.54 21.45 2.36
C ASN A 9 -0.22 20.67 2.54
N PHE A 10 0.75 21.24 3.27
CA PHE A 10 2.00 20.56 3.64
C PHE A 10 1.79 19.40 4.61
N TYR A 11 0.90 19.56 5.61
CA TYR A 11 0.52 18.49 6.54
C TYR A 11 -0.31 17.39 5.86
N TYR A 12 -1.20 17.73 4.93
CA TYR A 12 -1.91 16.75 4.09
C TYR A 12 -0.94 16.01 3.16
N PHE A 13 0.04 16.69 2.57
CA PHE A 13 1.07 16.08 1.73
C PHE A 13 2.00 15.13 2.49
N THR A 14 2.38 15.47 3.74
CA THR A 14 3.18 14.58 4.61
C THR A 14 2.32 13.47 5.23
N GLY A 15 1.05 13.72 5.55
CA GLY A 15 0.09 12.74 6.07
C GLY A 15 -0.31 11.68 5.05
N MET A 16 -0.54 12.05 3.79
CA MET A 16 -0.92 11.11 2.71
C MET A 16 0.24 10.19 2.30
N HIS A 17 1.49 10.66 2.44
CA HIS A 17 2.68 9.81 2.30
C HIS A 17 2.78 8.72 3.36
N SER A 18 2.14 8.86 4.52
CA SER A 18 2.31 7.92 5.63
C SER A 18 1.66 6.57 5.36
N HIS A 19 0.41 6.54 4.87
CA HIS A 19 -0.33 5.28 4.65
C HIS A 19 0.21 4.49 3.45
N LEU A 20 0.63 5.17 2.39
CA LEU A 20 1.19 4.54 1.19
C LEU A 20 2.62 4.05 1.44
N SER A 21 3.46 4.84 2.12
CA SER A 21 4.77 4.37 2.59
C SER A 21 4.62 3.19 3.53
N ALA A 22 3.64 3.21 4.45
CA ALA A 22 3.33 2.07 5.30
C ALA A 22 2.90 0.84 4.51
N LEU A 23 2.10 0.99 3.44
CA LEU A 23 1.76 -0.11 2.53
C LEU A 23 3.03 -0.70 1.88
N GLY A 24 3.92 0.13 1.35
CA GLY A 24 5.19 -0.31 0.77
C GLY A 24 6.09 -1.03 1.78
N GLN A 25 6.17 -0.52 3.02
CA GLN A 25 6.91 -1.17 4.10
C GLN A 25 6.30 -2.52 4.49
N ARG A 26 4.97 -2.63 4.57
CA ARG A 26 4.28 -3.90 4.81
C ARG A 26 4.60 -4.91 3.71
N LEU A 27 4.57 -4.50 2.43
CA LEU A 27 4.97 -5.34 1.31
C LEU A 27 6.43 -5.82 1.46
N ARG A 28 7.37 -4.92 1.77
CA ARG A 28 8.78 -5.27 1.97
C ARG A 28 8.97 -6.29 3.10
N ARG A 29 8.26 -6.10 4.22
CA ARG A 29 8.30 -7.01 5.37
C ARG A 29 7.70 -8.39 5.02
N ALA A 30 6.55 -8.42 4.35
CA ALA A 30 5.91 -9.64 3.88
C ALA A 30 6.84 -10.43 2.94
N ARG A 31 7.43 -9.76 1.95
CA ARG A 31 8.40 -10.37 1.03
C ARG A 31 9.56 -11.06 1.77
N ARG A 32 10.22 -10.34 2.68
CA ARG A 32 11.36 -10.87 3.45
C ARG A 32 10.97 -12.06 4.33
N ARG A 33 9.74 -12.10 4.83
CA ARG A 33 9.23 -13.19 5.67
C ARG A 33 8.89 -14.43 4.85
N HIS A 34 8.21 -14.28 3.71
CA HIS A 34 7.77 -15.40 2.88
C HIS A 34 8.87 -15.94 1.95
N PHE A 35 9.77 -15.07 1.50
CA PHE A 35 10.85 -15.41 0.57
C PHE A 35 12.20 -14.88 1.10
N PRO A 36 12.73 -15.41 2.22
CA PRO A 36 13.94 -14.88 2.86
C PRO A 36 15.22 -15.03 2.04
N ARG A 37 15.22 -15.94 1.05
CA ARG A 37 16.35 -16.17 0.14
C ARG A 37 16.27 -15.34 -1.14
N ASP A 38 15.15 -14.68 -1.38
CA ASP A 38 15.00 -13.82 -2.55
C ASP A 38 15.62 -12.45 -2.28
N ASP A 39 16.52 -12.03 -3.16
CA ASP A 39 16.87 -10.63 -3.27
C ASP A 39 15.74 -9.83 -3.95
N LEU A 40 15.99 -8.55 -4.23
CA LEU A 40 14.98 -7.69 -4.83
C LEU A 40 14.65 -8.07 -6.28
N ALA A 41 15.62 -8.59 -7.03
CA ALA A 41 15.41 -8.98 -8.43
C ALA A 41 14.66 -10.31 -8.53
N ALA A 42 15.04 -11.29 -7.71
CA ALA A 42 14.40 -12.60 -7.64
C ALA A 42 12.89 -12.48 -7.34
N PHE A 43 12.52 -11.68 -6.33
CA PHE A 43 11.10 -11.50 -6.03
C PHE A 43 10.37 -10.67 -7.07
N ALA A 44 11.01 -9.65 -7.67
CA ALA A 44 10.40 -8.87 -8.74
C ALA A 44 10.00 -9.77 -9.93
N LEU A 45 10.85 -10.74 -10.26
CA LEU A 45 10.56 -11.77 -11.26
C LEU A 45 9.33 -12.61 -10.89
N ARG A 46 9.21 -13.06 -9.64
CA ARG A 46 8.06 -13.86 -9.17
C ARG A 46 6.71 -13.16 -9.37
N ILE A 47 6.67 -11.85 -9.16
CA ILE A 47 5.45 -11.05 -9.26
C ILE A 47 5.28 -10.41 -10.64
N GLY A 48 6.17 -10.70 -11.61
CA GLY A 48 6.07 -10.23 -12.99
C GLY A 48 6.32 -8.73 -13.18
N VAL A 49 7.22 -8.12 -12.40
CA VAL A 49 7.56 -6.70 -12.54
C VAL A 49 9.07 -6.46 -12.62
N SER A 50 9.48 -5.28 -13.08
CA SER A 50 10.89 -4.89 -13.04
C SER A 50 11.38 -4.65 -11.61
N ARG A 51 12.69 -4.81 -11.36
CA ARG A 51 13.31 -4.44 -10.08
C ARG A 51 13.00 -3.00 -9.67
N ALA A 52 13.02 -2.07 -10.63
CA ALA A 52 12.72 -0.66 -10.39
C ALA A 52 11.25 -0.46 -9.98
N THR A 53 10.32 -1.20 -10.59
CA THR A 53 8.91 -1.20 -10.20
C THR A 53 8.73 -1.71 -8.77
N LEU A 54 9.37 -2.82 -8.39
CA LEU A 54 9.32 -3.31 -7.02
C LEU A 54 9.92 -2.32 -6.02
N GLN A 55 11.01 -1.62 -6.37
CA GLN A 55 11.56 -0.55 -5.53
C GLN A 55 10.55 0.58 -5.29
N LYS A 56 9.82 1.00 -6.33
CA LYS A 56 8.75 1.99 -6.21
C LYS A 56 7.59 1.47 -5.34
N MET A 57 7.21 0.21 -5.52
CA MET A 57 6.18 -0.44 -4.70
C MET A 57 6.55 -0.45 -3.22
N GLU A 58 7.78 -0.84 -2.86
CA GLU A 58 8.24 -0.87 -1.47
C GLU A 58 8.36 0.54 -0.85
N LYS A 59 8.39 1.59 -1.66
CA LYS A 59 8.36 3.00 -1.22
C LYS A 59 6.94 3.57 -1.12
N GLY A 60 5.92 2.86 -1.61
CA GLY A 60 4.55 3.39 -1.67
C GLY A 60 4.32 4.42 -2.77
N ASP A 61 5.11 4.37 -3.86
CA ASP A 61 5.00 5.31 -4.97
C ASP A 61 3.67 5.14 -5.74
N LEU A 62 2.92 6.24 -5.88
CA LEU A 62 1.60 6.30 -6.53
C LEU A 62 1.64 6.12 -8.05
N SER A 63 2.80 6.21 -8.69
CA SER A 63 2.95 5.90 -10.12
C SER A 63 2.78 4.40 -10.42
N VAL A 64 2.76 3.55 -9.39
CA VAL A 64 2.54 2.11 -9.53
C VAL A 64 1.07 1.77 -9.31
N SER A 65 0.44 1.12 -10.30
CA SER A 65 -0.95 0.71 -10.21
C SER A 65 -1.23 -0.25 -9.05
N MET A 66 -2.40 -0.10 -8.43
CA MET A 66 -2.84 -0.95 -7.32
C MET A 66 -2.93 -2.44 -7.70
N GLY A 67 -3.22 -2.74 -8.98
CA GLY A 67 -3.21 -4.11 -9.51
C GLY A 67 -1.85 -4.82 -9.35
N ARG A 68 -0.72 -4.09 -9.36
CA ARG A 68 0.60 -4.68 -9.10
C ARG A 68 0.80 -5.05 -7.64
N TYR A 69 0.27 -4.26 -6.71
CA TYR A 69 0.26 -4.60 -5.29
C TYR A 69 -0.62 -5.83 -5.05
N HIS A 70 -1.78 -5.94 -5.72
CA HIS A 70 -2.64 -7.11 -5.65
C HIS A 70 -1.95 -8.38 -6.21
N ALA A 71 -1.23 -8.27 -7.34
CA ALA A 71 -0.46 -9.38 -7.89
C ALA A 71 0.62 -9.88 -6.90
N ALA A 72 1.33 -8.96 -6.24
CA ALA A 72 2.28 -9.32 -5.19
C ALA A 72 1.59 -9.98 -3.98
N ALA A 73 0.45 -9.45 -3.55
CA ALA A 73 -0.35 -10.02 -2.47
C ALA A 73 -0.79 -11.45 -2.77
N ARG A 74 -1.20 -11.76 -4.01
CA ARG A 74 -1.51 -13.14 -4.43
C ARG A 74 -0.32 -14.08 -4.26
N VAL A 75 0.87 -13.70 -4.72
CA VAL A 75 2.09 -14.52 -4.58
C VAL A 75 2.49 -14.70 -3.11
N LEU A 76 2.19 -13.72 -2.26
CA LEU A 76 2.45 -13.77 -0.82
C LEU A 76 1.35 -14.50 -0.01
N GLY A 77 0.23 -14.91 -0.64
CA GLY A 77 -0.92 -15.47 0.07
C GLY A 77 -1.72 -14.45 0.90
N LEU A 78 -1.59 -13.16 0.57
CA LEU A 78 -2.19 -12.02 1.28
C LEU A 78 -3.29 -11.32 0.47
N ALA A 79 -3.82 -11.93 -0.59
CA ALA A 79 -4.83 -11.28 -1.45
C ALA A 79 -6.08 -10.84 -0.66
N HIS A 80 -6.51 -11.64 0.32
CA HIS A 80 -7.66 -11.35 1.20
C HIS A 80 -7.55 -10.02 1.95
N THR A 81 -6.34 -9.47 2.15
CA THR A 81 -6.20 -8.18 2.84
C THR A 81 -6.74 -7.01 2.03
N PHE A 82 -6.97 -7.19 0.72
CA PHE A 82 -7.60 -6.17 -0.13
C PHE A 82 -9.08 -5.97 0.20
N ASP A 83 -9.75 -6.96 0.79
CA ASP A 83 -11.17 -6.87 1.17
C ASP A 83 -11.39 -5.84 2.29
N ALA A 84 -10.34 -5.50 3.04
CA ALA A 84 -10.37 -4.46 4.07
C ALA A 84 -10.10 -3.04 3.52
N LEU A 85 -9.79 -2.89 2.23
CA LEU A 85 -9.55 -1.57 1.65
C LEU A 85 -10.87 -0.83 1.49
N LEU A 86 -10.91 0.40 2.02
CA LEU A 86 -12.10 1.27 1.98
C LEU A 86 -13.34 0.64 2.64
N HIS A 87 -13.14 -0.34 3.52
CA HIS A 87 -14.20 -0.85 4.37
C HIS A 87 -14.54 0.21 5.41
N GLU A 88 -15.73 0.80 5.32
CA GLU A 88 -16.24 1.73 6.32
C GLU A 88 -16.57 0.96 7.60
N PRO A 89 -16.15 1.41 8.78
CA PRO A 89 -16.60 0.80 10.02
C PRO A 89 -18.13 0.93 10.10
N ALA A 90 -18.82 -0.16 10.42
CA ALA A 90 -20.26 -0.13 10.62
C ALA A 90 -20.61 0.97 11.64
N SER A 91 -21.39 1.96 11.21
CA SER A 91 -21.93 2.98 12.09
C SER A 91 -22.97 2.33 12.99
N LEU A 92 -22.84 2.55 14.31
CA LEU A 92 -23.81 2.10 15.32
C LEU A 92 -25.20 2.73 15.12
N PHE A 93 -25.34 3.70 14.22
CA PHE A 93 -26.57 4.48 14.01
C PHE A 93 -27.23 4.21 12.65
N ASP A 94 -26.71 3.28 11.84
CA ASP A 94 -27.25 3.02 10.49
C ASP A 94 -28.42 2.01 10.49
N ASP A 95 -28.77 1.45 11.65
CA ASP A 95 -29.88 0.48 11.81
C ASP A 95 -31.28 1.14 11.85
N ASP A 96 -31.38 2.47 11.91
CA ASP A 96 -32.65 3.19 12.10
C ASP A 96 -33.42 3.52 10.80
N VAL A 97 -33.00 2.97 9.65
CA VAL A 97 -33.71 3.13 8.38
C VAL A 97 -34.18 1.77 7.84
N ARG A 98 -35.22 1.22 8.44
CA ARG A 98 -36.05 0.15 7.86
C ARG A 98 -37.53 0.45 8.04
#